data_AF-A0AAU7ZSH8-F1
#
_entry.id   AF-A0AAU7ZSH8-F1
#
_cell.length_a   1.000
_cell.length_b   1.000
_cell.length_c   1.000
_cell.angle_alpha   90.00
_cell.angle_beta   90.00
_cell.angle_gamma   90.00
#
_symmetry.space_group_name_H-M   'P 1'
#
loop_
_entity.id
_entity.type
_entity.pdbx_description
1 polymer ?
#
loop_
_entity_poly.entity_id
_entity_poly.type
_entity_poly.pdbx_seq_one_letter_code
_entity_poly.pdbx_strand_id
1 'polypeptide(L)'
;MYTAVLIQEFKRMPAANFNPKVDAYFARMRPFALPIMEYLRELVHKGCPEVEETIKWSRPFFEYRGAILCNISAFNEHCSFGFWGEEIGAVLREAGVVQEGGMGSLGRITNIKDLPSNKQMLSLIRQAAAFIDHGEYTSPIAARHKVVKAPKAVVEPPSELLAALKKDKRAAKVFAAFSPSAKREYVDWIADAKRQETREKRIATAVEWIAEGKQRNWKYQNC
;
A
#
# COMPACT_ATOMS: atom_id res chain seq x y z
N MET A 1 6.86 48.59 -10.02
CA MET A 1 6.45 47.60 -11.03
C MET A 1 7.70 46.94 -11.62
N TYR A 2 8.41 46.13 -10.84
CA TYR A 2 9.66 45.49 -11.25
C TYR A 2 9.62 44.01 -10.83
N THR A 3 8.75 43.23 -11.48
CA THR A 3 8.70 41.77 -11.36
C THR A 3 7.97 41.18 -12.56
N ALA A 4 8.37 41.61 -13.76
CA ALA A 4 7.76 41.14 -15.00
C ALA A 4 8.81 40.99 -16.12
N VAL A 5 9.99 40.45 -15.81
CA VAL A 5 10.94 39.99 -16.84
C VAL A 5 11.76 38.84 -16.25
N LEU A 6 11.31 37.61 -16.47
CA LEU A 6 12.12 36.36 -16.55
C LEU A 6 11.18 35.13 -16.69
N ILE A 7 10.19 35.22 -17.58
CA ILE A 7 9.52 34.04 -18.13
C ILE A 7 9.98 33.97 -19.58
N GLN A 8 11.19 33.47 -19.77
CA GLN A 8 11.78 33.30 -21.09
C GLN A 8 11.38 31.91 -21.60
N GLU A 9 10.35 31.90 -22.44
CA GLU A 9 10.17 31.00 -23.60
C GLU A 9 10.63 29.54 -23.41
N PHE A 10 9.85 28.74 -22.68
CA PHE A 10 9.98 27.28 -22.71
C PHE A 10 9.26 26.73 -23.94
N LYS A 11 10.02 26.47 -24.99
CA LYS A 11 9.56 25.81 -26.21
C LYS A 11 9.09 24.39 -25.85
N ARG A 12 7.77 24.22 -25.72
CA ARG A 12 7.09 22.96 -25.41
C ARG A 12 7.53 21.89 -26.41
N MET A 13 8.33 20.93 -25.98
CA MET A 13 8.65 19.72 -26.76
C MET A 13 7.35 18.93 -26.99
N PRO A 14 7.16 18.27 -28.14
CA PRO A 14 5.89 17.65 -28.49
C PRO A 14 5.49 16.57 -27.48
N ALA A 15 4.27 16.68 -26.98
CA ALA A 15 3.67 15.82 -25.97
C ALA A 15 3.32 14.46 -26.56
N ALA A 16 3.84 13.38 -25.99
CA ALA A 16 3.29 12.04 -26.22
C ALA A 16 2.70 11.40 -24.95
N ASN A 17 3.24 11.65 -23.74
CA ASN A 17 2.85 10.83 -22.58
C ASN A 17 2.37 11.60 -21.33
N PHE A 18 2.05 12.90 -21.44
CA PHE A 18 1.44 13.65 -20.32
C PHE A 18 -0.05 13.29 -20.20
N ASN A 19 -0.47 12.88 -19.02
CA ASN A 19 -1.83 12.42 -18.76
C ASN A 19 -2.69 13.52 -18.12
N PRO A 20 -3.81 13.94 -18.72
CA PRO A 20 -4.72 14.95 -18.15
C PRO A 20 -5.25 14.60 -16.76
N LYS A 21 -5.29 13.31 -16.39
CA LYS A 21 -5.70 12.89 -15.04
C LYS A 21 -4.63 13.22 -13.98
N VAL A 22 -3.36 13.25 -14.38
CA VAL A 22 -2.26 13.72 -13.51
C VAL A 22 -2.35 15.24 -13.35
N ASP A 23 -2.66 15.98 -14.42
CA ASP A 23 -2.91 17.42 -14.34
C ASP A 23 -4.07 17.73 -13.38
N ALA A 24 -5.16 16.97 -13.49
CA ALA A 24 -6.32 17.09 -12.61
C ALA A 24 -6.01 16.72 -11.14
N TYR A 25 -5.04 15.83 -10.90
CA TYR A 25 -4.53 15.58 -9.54
C TYR A 25 -3.76 16.80 -9.04
N PHE A 26 -2.79 17.30 -9.82
CA PHE A 26 -1.92 18.42 -9.44
C PHE A 26 -2.75 19.67 -9.13
N ALA A 27 -3.76 19.99 -9.95
CA ALA A 27 -4.63 21.15 -9.79
C ALA A 27 -5.39 21.19 -8.44
N ARG A 28 -5.51 20.07 -7.73
CA ARG A 28 -6.18 19.98 -6.41
C ARG A 28 -5.20 20.04 -5.24
N MET A 29 -3.89 20.01 -5.52
CA MET A 29 -2.87 19.97 -4.49
C MET A 29 -2.63 21.37 -3.91
N ARG A 30 -2.08 21.40 -2.68
CA ARG A 30 -1.76 22.66 -2.02
C ARG A 30 -0.67 23.42 -2.80
N PRO A 31 -0.67 24.77 -2.79
CA PRO A 31 0.27 25.56 -3.59
C PRO A 31 1.76 25.21 -3.40
N PHE A 32 2.16 24.82 -2.18
CA PHE A 32 3.55 24.43 -1.91
C PHE A 32 3.99 23.17 -2.67
N ALA A 33 3.05 22.26 -2.96
CA ALA A 33 3.34 20.96 -3.55
C ALA A 33 3.56 21.04 -5.06
N LEU A 34 2.85 21.94 -5.74
CA LEU A 34 2.91 22.12 -7.20
C LEU A 34 4.34 22.22 -7.76
N PRO A 35 5.21 23.14 -7.29
CA PRO A 35 6.56 23.27 -7.85
C PRO A 35 7.40 22.01 -7.65
N ILE A 36 7.20 21.26 -6.56
CA ILE A 36 7.92 20.02 -6.28
C ILE A 36 7.45 18.91 -7.23
N MET A 37 6.13 18.79 -7.40
CA MET A 37 5.52 17.75 -8.21
C MET A 37 5.79 17.94 -9.70
N GLU A 38 5.71 19.17 -10.19
CA GLU A 38 6.04 19.52 -11.58
C GLU A 38 7.51 19.22 -11.88
N TYR A 39 8.40 19.62 -10.97
CA TYR A 39 9.83 19.34 -11.08
C TYR A 39 10.15 17.84 -11.15
N LEU A 40 9.55 17.04 -10.26
CA LEU A 40 9.72 15.59 -10.26
C LEU A 40 9.17 14.96 -11.55
N ARG A 41 8.00 15.41 -12.01
CA ARG A 41 7.38 14.93 -13.27
C ARG A 41 8.28 15.22 -14.47
N GLU A 42 8.85 16.42 -14.56
CA GLU A 42 9.81 16.76 -15.63
C GLU A 42 11.06 15.89 -15.59
N LEU A 43 11.63 15.65 -14.41
CA LEU A 43 12.80 14.78 -14.27
C LEU A 43 12.49 13.35 -14.72
N VAL A 44 11.30 12.83 -14.40
CA VAL A 44 10.86 11.49 -14.83
C VAL A 44 10.79 11.39 -16.36
N HIS A 45 10.11 12.32 -17.03
CA HIS A 45 10.05 12.35 -18.50
C HIS A 45 11.42 12.58 -19.15
N LYS A 46 12.31 13.35 -18.51
CA LYS A 46 13.68 13.55 -19.01
C LYS A 46 14.58 12.33 -18.81
N GLY A 47 14.36 11.58 -17.73
CA GLY A 47 15.11 10.37 -17.41
C GLY A 47 14.65 9.15 -18.20
N CYS A 48 13.35 9.08 -18.51
CA CYS A 48 12.72 8.02 -19.29
C CYS A 48 11.63 8.61 -20.22
N PRO A 49 11.98 9.03 -21.46
CA PRO A 49 11.06 9.72 -22.37
C PRO A 49 9.84 8.89 -22.82
N GLU A 50 9.95 7.57 -22.79
CA GLU A 50 8.87 6.63 -23.16
C GLU A 50 7.96 6.26 -21.98
N VAL A 51 8.19 6.84 -20.79
CA VAL A 51 7.38 6.56 -19.61
C VAL A 51 5.94 7.03 -19.78
N GLU A 52 4.99 6.22 -19.34
CA GLU A 52 3.56 6.50 -19.39
C GLU A 52 3.08 6.96 -18.01
N GLU A 53 2.27 8.01 -17.98
CA GLU A 53 1.61 8.46 -16.76
C GLU A 53 0.27 7.77 -16.53
N THR A 54 0.05 7.25 -15.33
CA THR A 54 -1.20 6.61 -14.93
C THR A 54 -1.69 7.12 -13.58
N ILE A 55 -2.97 6.87 -13.27
CA ILE A 55 -3.52 7.04 -11.92
C ILE A 55 -3.81 5.66 -11.36
N LYS A 56 -3.09 5.28 -10.29
CA LYS A 56 -3.33 4.06 -9.52
C LYS A 56 -3.55 4.43 -8.07
N TRP A 57 -4.56 3.81 -7.44
CA TRP A 57 -4.95 4.10 -6.05
C TRP A 57 -5.08 5.61 -5.76
N SER A 58 -5.70 6.33 -6.69
CA SER A 58 -5.93 7.78 -6.64
C SER A 58 -4.65 8.63 -6.59
N ARG A 59 -3.51 8.11 -7.01
CA ARG A 59 -2.21 8.81 -7.03
C ARG A 59 -1.55 8.73 -8.42
N PRO A 60 -0.71 9.70 -8.80
CA PRO A 60 0.12 9.63 -10.00
C PRO A 60 1.20 8.54 -9.93
N PHE A 61 1.23 7.73 -10.97
CA PHE A 61 2.24 6.70 -11.21
C PHE A 61 2.85 6.89 -12.60
N PHE A 62 4.08 6.42 -12.73
CA PHE A 62 4.84 6.41 -13.97
C PHE A 62 5.20 4.97 -14.28
N GLU A 63 4.75 4.48 -15.43
CA GLU A 63 4.92 3.12 -15.89
C GLU A 63 5.81 3.07 -17.12
N TYR A 64 6.72 2.11 -17.16
CA TYR A 64 7.61 1.89 -18.29
C TYR A 64 7.57 0.40 -18.62
N ARG A 65 7.23 0.08 -19.89
CA ARG A 65 7.06 -1.31 -20.38
C ARG A 65 6.16 -2.18 -19.49
N GLY A 66 5.07 -1.61 -18.97
CA GLY A 66 4.09 -2.31 -18.12
C GLY A 66 4.52 -2.52 -16.66
N ALA A 67 5.73 -2.09 -16.28
CA ALA A 67 6.21 -2.08 -14.90
C ALA A 67 6.04 -0.68 -14.29
N ILE A 68 5.74 -0.62 -13.00
CA ILE A 68 5.74 0.66 -12.28
C ILE A 68 7.19 1.07 -12.05
N LEU A 69 7.58 2.22 -12.59
CA LEU A 69 8.91 2.81 -12.45
C LEU A 69 9.00 3.63 -11.16
N CYS A 70 8.08 4.58 -10.99
CA CYS A 70 8.03 5.45 -9.82
C CYS A 70 6.63 6.06 -9.60
N ASN A 71 6.44 6.73 -8.47
CA ASN A 71 5.21 7.46 -8.15
C ASN A 71 5.51 8.80 -7.47
N ILE A 72 4.61 9.77 -7.66
CA ILE A 72 4.61 11.05 -6.93
C ILE A 72 3.30 11.13 -6.14
N SER A 73 3.32 11.73 -4.96
CA SER A 73 2.10 12.09 -4.24
C SER A 73 2.30 13.32 -3.39
N ALA A 74 1.21 14.03 -3.10
CA ALA A 74 1.21 15.13 -2.15
C ALA A 74 0.27 14.85 -0.97
N PHE A 75 0.70 15.31 0.20
CA PHE A 75 -0.02 15.30 1.46
C PHE A 75 -0.22 16.75 1.94
N ASN A 76 -0.76 16.90 3.14
CA ASN A 76 -1.04 18.21 3.71
C ASN A 76 0.20 19.11 3.86
N GLU A 77 1.36 18.54 4.16
CA GLU A 77 2.57 19.30 4.54
C GLU A 77 3.83 18.86 3.80
N HIS A 78 3.75 17.85 2.95
CA HIS A 78 4.90 17.35 2.17
C HIS A 78 4.43 16.62 0.90
N CYS A 79 5.35 16.48 -0.03
CA CYS A 79 5.28 15.51 -1.12
C CYS A 79 6.05 14.25 -0.77
N SER A 80 5.77 13.17 -1.50
CA SER A 80 6.55 11.93 -1.46
C SER A 80 6.85 11.49 -2.89
N PHE A 81 8.06 10.98 -3.10
CA PHE A 81 8.48 10.34 -4.34
C PHE A 81 9.03 8.96 -4.05
N GLY A 82 8.63 7.96 -4.82
CA GLY A 82 9.08 6.58 -4.63
C GLY A 82 9.44 5.90 -5.94
N PHE A 83 10.57 5.19 -5.94
CA PHE A 83 10.89 4.22 -6.98
C PHE A 83 10.32 2.85 -6.61
N TRP A 84 9.99 2.09 -7.64
CA TRP A 84 9.43 0.75 -7.53
C TRP A 84 10.43 -0.26 -8.08
N GLY A 85 10.68 -1.33 -7.31
CA GLY A 85 11.71 -2.34 -7.61
C GLY A 85 12.62 -2.58 -6.40
N GLU A 86 12.97 -3.83 -6.14
CA GLU A 86 13.94 -4.15 -5.08
C GLU A 86 15.37 -3.76 -5.47
N GLU A 87 15.68 -3.88 -6.77
CA GLU A 87 16.95 -3.62 -7.42
C GLU A 87 17.29 -2.13 -7.33
N ILE A 88 16.39 -1.27 -7.80
CA ILE A 88 16.54 0.17 -7.63
C ILE A 88 16.53 0.57 -6.15
N GLY A 89 15.78 -0.16 -5.31
CA GLY A 89 15.83 0.02 -3.86
C GLY A 89 17.23 -0.17 -3.27
N ALA A 90 18.00 -1.14 -3.77
CA ALA A 90 19.40 -1.35 -3.35
C ALA A 90 20.30 -0.20 -3.79
N VAL A 91 20.17 0.24 -5.05
CA VAL A 91 20.91 1.40 -5.59
C VAL A 91 20.64 2.67 -4.77
N LEU A 92 19.38 2.91 -4.39
CA LEU A 92 19.01 4.08 -3.59
C LEU A 92 19.64 4.05 -2.19
N ARG A 93 19.73 2.87 -1.57
CA ARG A 93 20.38 2.69 -0.26
C ARG A 93 21.89 2.94 -0.36
N GLU A 94 22.54 2.36 -1.36
CA GLU A 94 23.98 2.56 -1.60
C GLU A 94 24.30 4.04 -1.91
N ALA A 95 23.43 4.71 -2.67
CA ALA A 95 23.56 6.13 -2.96
C ALA A 95 23.24 7.06 -1.77
N GLY A 96 22.80 6.52 -0.62
CA GLY A 96 22.51 7.30 0.58
C GLY A 96 21.31 8.25 0.45
N VAL A 97 20.38 7.98 -0.47
CA VAL A 97 19.23 8.87 -0.74
C VAL A 97 17.91 8.39 -0.13
N VAL A 98 17.90 7.18 0.46
CA VAL A 98 16.72 6.67 1.16
C VAL A 98 16.51 7.46 2.44
N GLN A 99 15.30 8.00 2.61
CA GLN A 99 14.92 8.76 3.80
C GLN A 99 13.64 8.21 4.40
N GLU A 100 13.57 8.18 5.73
CA GLU A 100 12.40 7.73 6.47
C GLU A 100 11.29 8.81 6.55
N GLY A 101 10.09 8.41 6.99
CA GLY A 101 9.01 9.33 7.33
C GLY A 101 8.05 9.73 6.19
N GLY A 102 8.30 9.30 4.94
CA GLY A 102 7.42 9.50 3.79
C GLY A 102 6.89 8.20 3.19
N MET A 103 5.80 8.27 2.41
CA MET A 103 5.23 7.12 1.67
C MET A 103 6.07 6.71 0.44
N GLY A 104 7.29 7.22 0.30
CA GLY A 104 8.16 6.98 -0.85
C GLY A 104 9.61 6.75 -0.42
N SER A 105 10.49 6.60 -1.41
CA SER A 105 11.92 6.33 -1.20
C SER A 105 12.66 7.53 -0.60
N LEU A 106 12.23 8.75 -0.89
CA LEU A 106 12.95 9.99 -0.55
C LEU A 106 12.38 10.73 0.67
N GLY A 107 11.63 10.05 1.55
CA GLY A 107 11.08 10.65 2.76
C GLY A 107 10.04 11.74 2.48
N ARG A 108 9.99 12.75 3.37
CA ARG A 108 9.09 13.91 3.26
C ARG A 108 9.78 15.05 2.49
N ILE A 109 9.24 15.39 1.33
CA ILE A 109 9.79 16.46 0.47
C ILE A 109 8.94 17.71 0.68
N THR A 110 9.50 18.72 1.32
CA THR A 110 8.85 20.02 1.57
C THR A 110 9.36 21.10 0.63
N ASN A 111 10.53 20.89 0.03
CA ASN A 111 11.16 21.76 -0.94
C ASN A 111 11.98 20.94 -1.95
N ILE A 112 12.24 21.50 -3.13
CA ILE A 112 13.11 20.92 -4.16
C ILE A 112 14.51 20.62 -3.61
N LYS A 113 15.00 21.43 -2.65
CA LYS A 113 16.31 21.23 -2.00
C LYS A 113 16.40 19.95 -1.16
N ASP A 114 15.27 19.35 -0.79
CA ASP A 114 15.22 18.08 -0.06
C ASP A 114 15.51 16.89 -1.00
N LEU A 115 15.50 17.11 -2.32
CA LEU A 115 15.75 16.10 -3.33
C LEU A 115 17.25 15.92 -3.61
N PRO A 116 17.68 14.72 -4.04
CA PRO A 116 18.99 14.54 -4.66
C PRO A 116 19.19 15.48 -5.84
N SER A 117 20.45 15.75 -6.19
CA SER A 117 20.78 16.61 -7.34
C SER A 117 20.12 16.12 -8.63
N ASN A 118 19.87 17.02 -9.59
CA ASN A 118 19.28 16.63 -10.89
C ASN A 118 20.05 15.55 -11.62
N LYS A 119 21.38 15.61 -11.58
CA LYS A 119 22.23 14.59 -12.18
C LYS A 119 21.97 13.22 -11.52
N GLN A 120 21.85 13.20 -10.19
CA GLN A 120 21.59 11.97 -9.45
C GLN A 120 20.18 11.46 -9.69
N MET A 121 19.16 12.31 -9.66
CA MET A 121 17.77 11.93 -9.97
C MET A 121 17.65 11.33 -11.37
N LEU A 122 18.21 11.98 -12.39
CA LEU A 122 18.21 11.45 -13.76
C LEU A 122 18.96 10.12 -13.87
N SER A 123 20.07 9.96 -13.14
CA SER A 123 20.80 8.69 -13.08
C SER A 123 19.94 7.58 -12.47
N LEU A 124 19.26 7.84 -11.36
CA LEU A 124 18.39 6.88 -10.68
C LEU A 124 17.20 6.47 -11.56
N ILE A 125 16.56 7.42 -12.25
CA ILE A 125 15.45 7.15 -13.17
C ILE A 125 15.91 6.26 -14.34
N ARG A 126 17.08 6.54 -14.91
CA ARG A 126 17.64 5.71 -16.00
C ARG A 126 18.02 4.31 -15.53
N GLN A 127 18.59 4.18 -14.33
CA GLN A 127 18.89 2.87 -13.75
C GLN A 127 17.62 2.06 -13.48
N ALA A 128 16.57 2.69 -12.96
CA ALA A 128 15.27 2.06 -12.76
C ALA A 128 14.67 1.56 -14.08
N ALA A 129 14.77 2.36 -15.15
CA ALA A 129 14.33 1.96 -16.49
C ALA A 129 15.19 0.81 -17.05
N ALA A 130 16.51 0.85 -16.84
CA ALA A 130 17.43 -0.20 -17.28
C ALA A 130 17.14 -1.56 -16.63
N PHE A 131 16.79 -1.59 -15.33
CA PHE A 131 16.36 -2.85 -14.69
C PHE A 131 15.11 -3.44 -15.35
N ILE A 132 14.18 -2.60 -15.81
CA ILE A 132 13.01 -3.05 -16.56
C ILE A 132 13.42 -3.55 -17.95
N ASP A 133 14.26 -2.80 -18.68
CA ASP A 133 14.74 -3.18 -20.02
C ASP A 133 15.51 -4.51 -20.01
N HIS A 134 16.27 -4.79 -18.96
CA HIS A 134 17.05 -6.03 -18.81
C HIS A 134 16.23 -7.19 -18.21
N GLY A 135 14.95 -6.97 -17.85
CA GLY A 135 14.11 -8.00 -17.23
C GLY A 135 14.49 -8.33 -15.78
N GLU A 136 15.25 -7.45 -15.12
CA GLU A 136 15.69 -7.58 -13.73
C GLU A 136 14.69 -6.97 -12.73
N TYR A 137 13.62 -6.33 -13.22
CA TYR A 137 12.62 -5.69 -12.37
C TYR A 137 11.85 -6.68 -11.47
N THR A 138 11.94 -6.49 -10.15
CA THR A 138 11.10 -7.22 -9.19
C THR A 138 10.04 -6.33 -8.57
N SER A 139 8.75 -6.64 -8.80
CA SER A 139 7.64 -5.90 -8.18
C SER A 139 7.59 -6.11 -6.65
N PRO A 140 7.63 -5.03 -5.84
CA PRO A 140 7.47 -5.14 -4.39
C PRO A 140 6.11 -5.73 -3.97
N ILE A 141 5.07 -5.58 -4.80
CA ILE A 141 3.74 -6.15 -4.53
C ILE A 141 3.76 -7.66 -4.74
N ALA A 142 4.39 -8.14 -5.82
CA ALA A 142 4.54 -9.57 -6.05
C ALA A 142 5.42 -10.22 -4.97
N ALA A 143 6.49 -9.53 -4.52
CA ALA A 143 7.33 -9.97 -3.41
C ALA A 143 6.55 -10.08 -2.09
N ARG A 144 5.68 -9.11 -1.77
CA ARG A 144 4.81 -9.15 -0.57
C ARG A 144 3.84 -10.33 -0.56
N HIS A 145 3.33 -10.77 -1.72
CA HIS A 145 2.47 -11.95 -1.81
C HIS A 145 3.22 -13.28 -1.61
N LYS A 146 4.55 -13.29 -1.75
CA LYS A 146 5.37 -14.48 -1.42
C LYS A 146 5.60 -14.64 0.08
N VAL A 147 5.36 -13.61 0.90
CA VAL A 147 5.43 -13.74 2.36
C VAL A 147 4.22 -14.53 2.85
N VAL A 148 4.35 -15.86 2.85
CA VAL A 148 3.42 -16.75 3.53
C VAL A 148 3.51 -16.43 5.01
N LYS A 149 2.55 -15.66 5.54
CA LYS A 149 2.43 -15.45 6.99
C LYS A 149 2.35 -16.84 7.65
N ALA A 150 3.29 -17.13 8.54
CA ALA A 150 3.28 -18.36 9.32
C ALA A 150 1.88 -18.55 9.94
N PRO A 151 1.31 -19.77 9.89
CA PRO A 151 0.00 -20.04 10.48
C PRO A 151 0.01 -19.59 11.94
N LYS A 152 -0.84 -18.62 12.30
CA LYS A 152 -1.03 -18.25 13.72
C LYS A 152 -1.44 -19.51 14.48
N ALA A 153 -0.73 -19.82 15.56
CA ALA A 153 -0.96 -21.00 16.41
C ALA A 153 -2.46 -21.21 16.66
N VAL A 154 -2.92 -22.46 16.46
CA VAL A 154 -4.30 -22.85 16.71
C VAL A 154 -4.61 -22.55 18.18
N VAL A 155 -5.60 -21.69 18.45
CA VAL A 155 -6.03 -21.43 19.82
C VAL A 155 -6.94 -22.58 20.20
N GLU A 156 -6.49 -23.41 21.13
CA GLU A 156 -7.25 -24.56 21.61
C GLU A 156 -8.56 -24.08 22.26
N PRO A 157 -9.74 -24.62 21.85
CA PRO A 157 -11.00 -24.21 22.43
C PRO A 157 -11.09 -24.54 23.93
N PRO A 158 -11.70 -23.68 24.77
CA PRO A 158 -11.93 -23.96 26.17
C PRO A 158 -12.68 -25.30 26.33
N SER A 159 -12.30 -26.09 27.32
CA SER A 159 -12.90 -27.41 27.59
C SER A 159 -14.43 -27.35 27.74
N GLU A 160 -14.94 -26.26 28.32
CA GLU A 160 -16.37 -25.98 28.47
C GLU A 160 -17.10 -25.86 27.12
N LEU A 161 -16.48 -25.21 26.12
CA LEU A 161 -17.03 -25.09 24.77
C LEU A 161 -17.04 -26.45 24.05
N LEU A 162 -15.96 -27.23 24.19
CA LEU A 162 -15.91 -28.59 23.61
C LEU A 162 -16.97 -29.50 24.22
N ALA A 163 -17.19 -29.42 25.53
CA ALA A 163 -18.23 -30.18 26.21
C ALA A 163 -19.63 -29.80 25.73
N ALA A 164 -19.89 -28.51 25.49
CA ALA A 164 -21.15 -28.04 24.94
C ALA A 164 -21.36 -28.47 23.48
N LEU A 165 -20.32 -28.35 22.63
CA LEU A 165 -20.37 -28.82 21.23
C LEU A 165 -20.58 -30.33 21.14
N LYS A 166 -20.02 -31.15 22.05
CA LYS A 166 -20.27 -32.60 22.07
C LYS A 166 -21.75 -32.97 22.27
N LYS A 167 -22.54 -32.10 22.92
CA LYS A 167 -23.98 -32.32 23.14
C LYS A 167 -24.82 -32.00 21.89
N ASP A 168 -24.29 -31.23 20.94
CA ASP A 168 -24.95 -30.89 19.68
C ASP A 168 -24.09 -31.33 18.47
N LYS A 169 -24.47 -32.46 17.87
CA LYS A 169 -23.74 -33.05 16.73
C LYS A 169 -23.68 -32.13 15.51
N ARG A 170 -24.69 -31.28 15.31
CA ARG A 170 -24.75 -30.34 14.18
C ARG A 170 -23.76 -29.21 14.43
N ALA A 171 -23.80 -28.60 15.61
CA ALA A 171 -22.85 -27.54 15.98
C ALA A 171 -21.40 -28.06 15.95
N ALA A 172 -21.13 -29.26 16.47
CA ALA A 172 -19.79 -29.84 16.42
C ALA A 172 -19.25 -30.00 14.99
N LYS A 173 -20.08 -30.51 14.06
CA LYS A 173 -19.69 -30.68 12.66
C LYS A 173 -19.41 -29.35 11.98
N VAL A 174 -20.27 -28.35 12.20
CA VAL A 174 -20.11 -27.03 11.60
C VAL A 174 -18.88 -26.32 12.17
N PHE A 175 -18.69 -26.36 13.50
CA PHE A 175 -17.50 -25.78 14.13
C PHE A 175 -16.22 -26.41 13.60
N ALA A 176 -16.18 -27.74 13.43
CA ALA A 176 -15.02 -28.43 12.87
C ALA A 176 -14.70 -27.97 11.44
N ALA A 177 -15.71 -27.63 10.64
CA ALA A 177 -15.56 -27.14 9.26
C ALA A 177 -15.17 -25.64 9.16
N PHE A 178 -15.26 -24.87 10.24
CA PHE A 178 -14.85 -23.46 10.22
C PHE A 178 -13.36 -23.26 10.00
N SER A 179 -13.02 -22.13 9.35
CA SER A 179 -11.64 -21.69 9.20
C SER A 179 -10.98 -21.45 10.58
N PRO A 180 -9.64 -21.56 10.68
CA PRO A 180 -8.95 -21.29 11.95
C PRO A 180 -9.27 -19.92 12.55
N SER A 181 -9.51 -18.90 11.71
CA SER A 181 -9.90 -17.57 12.17
C SER A 181 -11.29 -17.57 12.80
N ALA A 182 -12.29 -18.17 12.14
CA ALA A 182 -13.66 -18.22 12.65
C ALA A 182 -13.76 -19.01 13.96
N LYS A 183 -12.99 -20.10 14.10
CA LYS A 183 -12.87 -20.83 15.38
C LYS A 183 -12.30 -19.95 16.49
N ARG A 184 -11.20 -19.22 16.19
CA ARG A 184 -10.53 -18.33 17.15
C ARG A 184 -11.45 -17.22 17.66
N GLU A 185 -12.27 -16.61 16.81
CA GLU A 185 -13.21 -15.56 17.22
C GLU A 185 -14.20 -16.03 18.30
N TYR A 186 -14.72 -17.26 18.19
CA TYR A 186 -15.57 -17.84 19.22
C TYR A 186 -14.80 -18.12 20.51
N VAL A 187 -13.59 -18.66 20.39
CA VAL A 187 -12.74 -18.97 21.54
C VAL A 187 -12.38 -17.70 22.31
N ASP A 188 -11.91 -16.66 21.62
CA ASP A 188 -11.55 -15.38 22.23
C ASP A 188 -12.76 -14.71 22.88
N TRP A 189 -13.92 -14.73 22.21
CA TRP A 189 -15.15 -14.18 22.77
C TRP A 189 -15.58 -14.91 24.05
N ILE A 190 -15.41 -16.22 24.14
CA ILE A 190 -15.74 -16.97 25.35
C ILE A 190 -14.69 -16.75 26.44
N ALA A 191 -13.40 -16.74 26.08
CA ALA A 191 -12.28 -16.54 27.00
C ALA A 191 -12.28 -15.15 27.66
N ASP A 192 -12.72 -14.12 26.93
CA ASP A 192 -12.86 -12.75 27.44
C ASP A 192 -13.90 -12.61 28.58
N ALA A 193 -14.84 -13.55 28.72
CA ALA A 193 -15.81 -13.51 29.81
C ALA A 193 -15.15 -13.89 31.15
N LYS A 194 -14.99 -12.89 32.02
CA LYS A 194 -14.42 -13.04 33.39
C LYS A 194 -15.37 -13.68 34.40
N ARG A 195 -16.69 -13.59 34.19
CA ARG A 195 -17.71 -14.19 35.08
C ARG A 195 -18.20 -15.50 34.49
N GLN A 196 -18.33 -16.53 35.33
CA GLN A 196 -18.76 -17.87 34.91
C GLN A 196 -20.14 -17.88 34.26
N GLU A 197 -21.12 -17.20 34.86
CA GLU A 197 -22.48 -17.07 34.29
C GLU A 197 -22.47 -16.44 32.88
N THR A 198 -21.59 -15.47 32.64
CA THR A 198 -21.46 -14.83 31.32
C THR A 198 -20.80 -15.78 30.33
N ARG A 199 -19.81 -16.57 30.76
CA ARG A 199 -19.15 -17.58 29.94
C ARG A 199 -20.14 -18.65 29.48
N GLU A 200 -20.97 -19.15 30.39
CA GLU A 200 -22.02 -20.13 30.09
C GLU A 200 -23.05 -19.59 29.09
N LYS A 201 -23.51 -18.34 29.27
CA LYS A 201 -24.40 -17.67 28.30
C LYS A 201 -23.76 -17.51 26.92
N ARG A 202 -22.46 -17.16 26.86
CA ARG A 202 -21.71 -17.06 25.60
C ARG A 202 -21.55 -18.43 24.93
N ILE A 203 -21.30 -19.49 25.70
CA ILE A 203 -21.21 -20.86 25.18
C ILE A 203 -22.56 -21.32 24.61
N ALA A 204 -23.66 -21.12 25.33
CA ALA A 204 -24.99 -21.50 24.84
C ALA A 204 -25.33 -20.78 23.52
N THR A 205 -25.12 -19.46 23.48
CA THR A 205 -25.29 -18.65 22.27
C THR A 205 -24.36 -19.11 21.13
N ALA A 206 -23.11 -19.47 21.45
CA ALA A 206 -22.17 -19.95 20.44
C ALA A 206 -22.65 -21.25 19.80
N VAL A 207 -23.12 -22.22 20.59
CA VAL A 207 -23.64 -23.50 20.07
C VAL A 207 -24.82 -23.27 19.13
N GLU A 208 -25.77 -22.41 19.50
CA GLU A 208 -26.92 -22.05 18.65
C GLU A 208 -26.46 -21.47 17.29
N TRP A 209 -25.60 -20.44 17.32
CA TRP A 209 -25.14 -19.79 16.08
C TRP A 209 -24.29 -20.72 15.22
N ILE A 210 -23.43 -21.52 15.85
CA ILE A 210 -22.61 -22.50 15.14
C ILE A 210 -23.50 -23.56 14.50
N ALA A 211 -24.56 -24.06 15.16
CA ALA A 211 -25.49 -25.01 14.56
C ALA A 211 -26.13 -24.46 13.28
N GLU A 212 -26.35 -23.13 13.22
CA GLU A 212 -26.88 -22.43 12.06
C GLU A 212 -25.85 -22.09 10.97
N GLY A 213 -24.56 -22.42 11.14
CA GLY A 213 -23.54 -22.05 10.16
C GLY A 213 -22.97 -20.65 10.32
N LYS A 214 -23.36 -19.92 11.37
CA LYS A 214 -22.97 -18.52 11.57
C LYS A 214 -21.59 -18.45 12.21
N GLN A 215 -20.75 -17.54 11.71
CA GLN A 215 -19.51 -17.14 12.39
C GLN A 215 -19.81 -16.12 13.48
N ARG A 216 -18.90 -15.90 14.43
CA ARG A 216 -19.15 -15.01 15.59
C ARG A 216 -19.63 -13.61 15.19
N ASN A 217 -19.06 -13.06 14.11
CA ASN A 217 -19.34 -11.72 13.61
C ASN A 217 -20.26 -11.71 12.38
N TRP A 218 -21.09 -12.75 12.19
CA TRP A 218 -21.97 -12.91 11.03
C TRP A 218 -22.87 -11.69 10.73
N LYS A 219 -23.26 -10.93 11.77
CA LYS A 219 -24.10 -9.74 11.62
C LYS A 219 -23.44 -8.60 10.81
N TYR A 220 -22.12 -8.61 10.69
CA TYR A 220 -21.34 -7.60 9.98
C TYR A 220 -20.84 -8.08 8.62
N GLN A 221 -21.19 -9.30 8.20
CA GLN A 221 -20.71 -9.86 6.93
C GLN A 221 -21.43 -9.33 5.69
N ASN A 222 -22.60 -8.69 5.88
CA ASN A 222 -23.42 -8.11 4.81
C ASN A 222 -23.52 -6.58 4.90
N CYS A 223 -22.60 -5.94 5.64
CA CYS A 223 -22.51 -4.48 5.74
C CYS A 223 -21.52 -3.91 4.72
#